data_AF-A0A939WS29-F1
#
_entry.id   AF-A0A939WS29-F1
#
_cell.length_a   1.000
_cell.length_b   1.000
_cell.length_c   1.000
_cell.angle_alpha   90.00
_cell.angle_beta   90.00
_cell.angle_gamma   90.00
#
_symmetry.space_group_name_H-M   'P 1'
#
loop_
_entity.id
_entity.type
_entity.pdbx_description
1 polymer ?
#
loop_
_entity_poly.entity_id
_entity_poly.type
_entity_poly.pdbx_seq_one_letter_code
_entity_poly.pdbx_strand_id
1 'polypeptide(L)'
;MMAKIVTAMHETPETAPIVFTGERPPAKMYVVLGSEAMKKWYPGMRGAPGQWLRGRNGEDVLLTYSPEYLLRFGAATPALMKLKREMWTSLKGVMQRLR
;
A
#
# COMPACT_ATOMS: atom_id res chain seq x y z
N MET A 1 13.19 -18.62 0.89
CA MET A 1 13.25 -17.71 -0.27
C MET A 1 13.46 -16.30 0.28
N MET A 2 14.52 -15.61 -0.13
CA MET A 2 15.04 -14.42 0.58
C MET A 2 14.63 -13.16 -0.18
N ALA A 3 13.83 -12.29 0.45
CA ALA A 3 13.54 -10.98 -0.12
C ALA A 3 14.85 -10.19 -0.19
N LYS A 4 15.39 -9.99 -1.39
CA LYS A 4 16.54 -9.12 -1.58
C LYS A 4 16.03 -7.70 -1.73
N ILE A 5 16.36 -6.84 -0.77
CA ILE A 5 16.32 -5.38 -0.98
C ILE A 5 17.44 -5.10 -1.99
N VAL A 6 17.06 -4.96 -3.26
CA VAL A 6 17.99 -4.50 -4.28
C VAL A 6 18.11 -2.99 -4.07
N THR A 7 19.23 -2.55 -3.51
CA THR A 7 19.65 -1.14 -3.53
C THR A 7 19.85 -0.74 -4.98
N ALA A 8 18.75 -0.34 -5.63
CA ALA A 8 18.83 0.30 -6.93
C ALA A 8 19.50 1.65 -6.73
N MET A 9 20.78 1.72 -7.10
CA MET A 9 21.51 2.94 -7.46
C MET A 9 21.50 4.06 -6.38
N HIS A 10 22.54 4.08 -5.55
CA HIS A 10 22.98 5.26 -4.77
C HIS A 10 21.97 5.92 -3.82
N GLU A 11 20.84 5.28 -3.56
CA GLU A 11 19.78 5.81 -2.72
C GLU A 11 19.70 5.05 -1.38
N THR A 12 19.47 5.79 -0.29
CA THR A 12 19.43 5.25 1.08
C THR A 12 18.32 4.20 1.22
N PRO A 13 18.36 3.30 2.23
CA PRO A 13 17.37 2.21 2.40
C PRO A 13 15.90 2.68 2.44
N GLU A 14 15.70 3.97 2.68
CA GLU A 14 14.42 4.65 2.80
C GLU A 14 13.79 5.00 1.44
N THR A 15 14.58 5.09 0.36
CA THR A 15 14.10 5.45 -0.99
C THR A 15 14.33 4.35 -2.04
N ALA A 16 15.02 3.26 -1.69
CA ALA A 16 15.21 2.12 -2.59
C ALA A 16 13.84 1.56 -3.05
N PRO A 17 13.56 1.53 -4.36
CA PRO A 17 12.32 0.95 -4.86
C PRO A 17 12.27 -0.53 -4.49
N ILE A 18 11.21 -0.95 -3.79
CA ILE A 18 10.94 -2.37 -3.53
C ILE A 18 10.51 -3.00 -4.85
N VAL A 19 11.49 -3.44 -5.64
CA VAL A 19 11.26 -4.16 -6.89
C VAL A 19 10.96 -5.61 -6.55
N PHE A 20 9.70 -6.02 -6.70
CA PHE A 20 9.29 -7.40 -6.48
C PHE A 20 9.24 -8.14 -7.82
N THR A 21 10.22 -9.03 -8.08
CA THR A 21 10.35 -9.80 -9.33
C THR A 21 9.84 -11.24 -9.22
N GLY A 22 8.88 -11.55 -8.34
CA GLY A 22 8.39 -12.92 -8.12
C GLY A 22 6.93 -13.03 -7.64
N GLU A 23 6.56 -14.19 -7.08
CA GLU A 23 5.25 -14.45 -6.45
C GLU A 23 5.09 -13.72 -5.11
N ARG A 24 3.93 -13.06 -4.92
CA ARG A 24 3.61 -12.28 -3.71
C ARG A 24 3.94 -13.06 -2.43
N PRO A 25 4.77 -12.52 -1.51
CA PRO A 25 5.24 -13.26 -0.35
C PRO A 25 4.08 -13.47 0.64
N PRO A 26 3.93 -14.66 1.26
CA PRO A 26 2.84 -14.92 2.18
C PRO A 26 2.93 -13.99 3.40
N ALA A 27 1.89 -13.19 3.60
CA ALA A 27 1.74 -12.30 4.75
C ALA A 27 0.34 -12.41 5.34
N LYS A 28 0.22 -12.16 6.65
CA LYS A 28 -1.08 -12.05 7.34
C LYS A 28 -1.86 -10.81 6.89
N MET A 29 -1.14 -9.79 6.42
CA MET A 29 -1.68 -8.50 6.02
C MET A 29 -0.98 -7.97 4.77
N TYR A 30 -1.75 -7.31 3.90
CA TYR A 30 -1.23 -6.56 2.76
C TYR A 30 -1.82 -5.16 2.72
N VAL A 31 -0.98 -4.19 2.41
CA VAL A 31 -1.41 -2.82 2.06
C VAL A 31 -1.33 -2.69 0.55
N VAL A 32 -2.45 -2.37 -0.08
CA VAL A 32 -2.59 -2.26 -1.52
C VAL A 32 -2.70 -0.78 -1.90
N LEU A 33 -1.82 -0.34 -2.80
CA LEU A 33 -1.70 1.06 -3.20
C LEU A 33 -2.46 1.33 -4.50
N GLY A 34 -3.65 1.89 -4.39
CA GLY A 34 -4.49 2.27 -5.53
C GLY A 34 -5.26 1.12 -6.17
N SER A 35 -6.19 1.49 -7.06
CA SER A 35 -7.11 0.56 -7.71
C SER A 35 -6.42 -0.42 -8.67
N GLU A 36 -5.36 0.02 -9.34
CA GLU A 36 -4.67 -0.83 -10.31
C GLU A 36 -3.90 -1.95 -9.63
N ALA A 37 -3.25 -1.68 -8.49
CA ALA A 37 -2.66 -2.71 -7.66
C ALA A 37 -3.72 -3.69 -7.13
N MET A 38 -4.90 -3.18 -6.74
CA MET A 38 -6.02 -4.01 -6.27
C MET A 38 -6.51 -4.95 -7.36
N LYS A 39 -6.75 -4.46 -8.58
CA LYS A 39 -7.19 -5.29 -9.71
C LYS A 39 -6.17 -6.37 -10.07
N LYS A 40 -4.88 -6.02 -10.03
CA LYS A 40 -3.78 -6.93 -10.35
C LYS A 40 -3.65 -8.07 -9.34
N TRP A 41 -3.64 -7.75 -8.05
CA TRP A 41 -3.35 -8.73 -6.99
C TRP A 41 -4.59 -9.43 -6.45
N TYR A 42 -5.77 -8.82 -6.58
CA TYR A 42 -7.05 -9.33 -6.06
C TYR A 42 -8.16 -9.21 -7.12
N PRO A 43 -8.06 -9.95 -8.25
CA PRO A 43 -9.05 -9.88 -9.31
C PRO A 43 -10.45 -10.27 -8.79
N GLY A 44 -11.44 -9.44 -9.13
CA GLY A 44 -12.83 -9.59 -8.71
C GLY A 44 -13.17 -9.00 -7.34
N MET A 45 -12.18 -8.57 -6.55
CA MET A 45 -12.44 -7.81 -5.33
C MET A 45 -12.55 -6.31 -5.63
N ARG A 46 -13.55 -5.66 -5.04
CA ARG A 46 -13.75 -4.21 -5.11
C ARG A 46 -13.68 -3.63 -3.70
N GLY A 47 -13.09 -2.45 -3.58
CA GLY A 47 -13.03 -1.71 -2.33
C GLY A 47 -12.74 -0.24 -2.55
N ALA A 48 -12.92 0.53 -1.50
CA ALA A 48 -12.55 1.95 -1.44
C ALA A 48 -11.29 2.15 -0.58
N PRO A 49 -10.53 3.24 -0.79
CA PRO A 49 -9.44 3.63 0.11
C PRO A 49 -9.91 3.70 1.57
N GLY A 50 -9.11 3.17 2.49
CA GLY A 50 -9.42 3.07 3.91
C GLY A 50 -10.24 1.83 4.31
N GLN A 51 -10.71 1.05 3.33
CA GLN A 51 -11.48 -0.17 3.59
C GLN A 51 -10.57 -1.36 3.86
N TRP A 52 -10.92 -2.13 4.90
CA TRP A 52 -10.37 -3.45 5.16
C TRP A 52 -11.19 -4.50 4.44
N LEU A 53 -10.51 -5.39 3.72
CA LEU A 53 -11.08 -6.52 3.01
C LEU A 53 -10.42 -7.81 3.49
N ARG A 54 -11.08 -8.93 3.29
CA ARG A 54 -10.53 -10.26 3.55
C ARG A 54 -10.13 -10.91 2.23
N GLY A 55 -8.87 -11.27 2.10
CA GLY A 55 -8.37 -12.02 0.95
C GLY A 55 -8.85 -13.48 0.98
N ARG A 56 -8.73 -14.15 -0.17
CA ARG A 56 -9.21 -15.54 -0.34
C ARG A 56 -8.44 -16.54 0.53
N ASN A 57 -7.21 -16.21 0.92
CA ASN A 57 -6.38 -17.06 1.77
C ASN A 57 -6.47 -16.67 3.25
N GLY A 58 -7.46 -15.83 3.62
CA GLY A 58 -7.64 -15.36 4.99
C GLY A 58 -6.62 -14.29 5.40
N GLU A 59 -5.95 -13.62 4.46
CA GLU A 59 -5.18 -12.43 4.76
C GLU A 59 -6.09 -11.20 4.93
N ASP A 60 -5.66 -10.24 5.74
CA ASP A 60 -6.28 -8.92 5.79
C ASP A 60 -5.68 -8.01 4.70
N VAL A 61 -6.53 -7.25 4.02
CA VAL A 61 -6.14 -6.40 2.90
C VAL A 61 -6.64 -5.00 3.16
N LEU A 62 -5.72 -4.04 3.31
CA LEU A 62 -6.05 -2.63 3.38
C LEU A 62 -5.83 -2.00 2.01
N LEU A 63 -6.89 -1.49 1.39
CA LEU A 63 -6.76 -0.64 0.20
C LEU A 63 -6.54 0.82 0.63
N THR A 64 -5.56 1.49 0.04
CA THR A 64 -5.30 2.92 0.28
C THR A 64 -4.91 3.64 -1.01
N TYR A 65 -4.77 4.97 -0.94
CA TYR A 65 -4.32 5.79 -2.07
C TYR A 65 -2.88 5.44 -2.46
N SER A 66 -2.58 5.56 -3.74
CA SER A 66 -1.20 5.46 -4.21
C SER A 66 -0.45 6.77 -3.91
N PRO A 67 0.86 6.72 -3.61
CA PRO A 67 1.67 7.93 -3.43
C PRO A 67 1.59 8.85 -4.65
N GLU A 68 1.57 8.30 -5.86
CA GLU A 68 1.46 9.06 -7.12
C GLU A 68 0.14 9.83 -7.19
N TYR A 69 -0.96 9.26 -6.67
CA TYR A 69 -2.24 9.98 -6.60
C TYR A 69 -2.14 11.23 -5.73
N LEU A 70 -1.41 11.16 -4.60
CA LEU A 70 -1.20 12.31 -3.72
C LEU A 70 -0.28 13.37 -4.35
N LEU A 71 0.71 12.95 -5.14
CA LEU A 71 1.66 13.85 -5.82
C LEU A 71 1.02 14.67 -6.94
N ARG A 72 -0.13 14.23 -7.49
CA ARG A 72 -0.88 15.00 -8.50
C ARG A 72 -1.43 16.33 -7.98
N PHE A 73 -1.59 16.45 -6.67
CA PHE A 73 -2.05 17.69 -6.04
C PHE A 73 -0.83 18.58 -5.78
N GLY A 74 -0.48 19.42 -6.76
CA GLY A 74 0.72 20.27 -6.70
C GLY A 74 0.74 21.26 -5.53
N ALA A 75 -0.43 21.73 -5.07
CA ALA A 75 -0.56 22.59 -3.90
C ALA A 75 -1.24 21.87 -2.73
N ALA A 76 -0.84 22.21 -1.51
CA ALA A 76 -1.45 21.71 -0.28
C ALA A 76 -2.86 22.30 -0.09
N THR A 77 -3.87 21.62 -0.62
CA THR A 77 -5.28 21.98 -0.41
C THR A 77 -5.83 21.31 0.85
N PRO A 78 -6.90 21.86 1.48
CA PRO A 78 -7.58 21.20 2.59
C PRO A 78 -8.04 19.77 2.25
N ALA A 79 -8.47 19.54 1.01
CA ALA A 79 -8.84 18.22 0.52
C ALA A 79 -7.65 17.26 0.49
N LEU A 80 -6.48 17.70 0.01
CA LEU A 80 -5.25 16.90 0.05
C LEU A 80 -4.80 16.59 1.47
N MET A 81 -4.88 17.58 2.37
CA MET A 81 -4.51 17.39 3.78
C MET A 81 -5.43 16.37 4.47
N LYS A 82 -6.73 16.39 4.15
CA LYS A 82 -7.70 15.39 4.60
C LYS A 82 -7.33 14.00 4.07
N LEU A 83 -7.07 13.86 2.77
CA LEU A 83 -6.64 12.61 2.13
C LEU A 83 -5.37 12.02 2.77
N LYS A 84 -4.34 12.85 2.99
CA LYS A 84 -3.09 12.44 3.66
C LYS A 84 -3.37 11.96 5.08
N ARG A 85 -4.25 12.64 5.83
CA ARG A 85 -4.62 12.26 7.20
C ARG A 85 -5.40 10.95 7.24
N GLU A 86 -6.31 10.73 6.30
CA GLU A 86 -7.06 9.49 6.16
C GLU A 86 -6.10 8.32 5.87
N MET A 87 -5.23 8.47 4.88
CA MET A 87 -4.20 7.47 4.56
C MET A 87 -3.30 7.16 5.77
N TRP A 88 -2.84 8.20 6.48
CA TRP A 88 -2.01 8.02 7.67
C TRP A 88 -2.74 7.28 8.79
N THR A 89 -4.03 7.59 9.01
CA THR A 89 -4.88 6.88 9.98
C THR A 89 -5.04 5.42 9.62
N SER A 90 -5.27 5.11 8.34
CA SER A 90 -5.37 3.72 7.87
C SER A 90 -4.07 2.94 8.09
N LEU A 91 -2.91 3.56 7.81
CA LEU A 91 -1.59 2.95 8.02
C LEU A 91 -1.29 2.71 9.51
N LYS A 92 -1.67 3.66 10.40
CA LYS A 92 -1.59 3.43 11.85
C LYS A 92 -2.45 2.24 12.28
N GLY A 93 -3.61 2.04 11.67
CA GLY A 93 -4.44 0.86 11.88
C GLY A 93 -3.74 -0.44 11.53
N VAL A 94 -2.93 -0.46 10.46
CA VAL A 94 -2.08 -1.62 10.12
C VAL A 94 -1.07 -1.90 11.23
N MET A 95 -0.36 -0.87 11.69
CA MET A 95 0.63 -1.03 12.76
C MET A 95 0.02 -1.54 14.07
N GLN A 96 -1.22 -1.15 14.37
CA GLN A 96 -1.95 -1.64 15.55
C GLN A 96 -2.32 -3.12 15.44
N ARG A 97 -2.68 -3.61 14.25
CA ARG A 97 -3.03 -5.03 14.01
C ARG A 97 -1.82 -5.95 13.93
N LEU A 98 -0.63 -5.40 13.75
CA LEU A 98 0.62 -6.15 13.75
C LEU A 98 1.16 -6.45 15.16
N ARG A 99 0.64 -5.76 16.19
CA ARG A 99 0.95 -6.04 17.60
C ARG A 99 0.18 -7.28 18.07
#